data_AF-A0A538P9T3-F1
#
_entry.id   AF-A0A538P9T3-F1
#
_cell.length_a   1.000
_cell.length_b   1.000
_cell.length_c   1.000
_cell.angle_alpha   90.00
_cell.angle_beta   90.00
_cell.angle_gamma   90.00
#
_symmetry.space_group_name_H-M   'P 1'
#
loop_
_entity.id
_entity.type
_entity.pdbx_description
1 polymer ?
#
loop_
_entity_poly.entity_id
_entity_poly.type
_entity_poly.pdbx_seq_one_letter_code
_entity_poly.pdbx_strand_id
1 'polypeptide(L)'
;MYSKSRVSAVASLAILLMLTGSNVAMAKPHNTLTLGLAGGFVDIGSQKYHSKGTAAVSISFNGTSIPSSVGFSYSIDASVQGTAVSGKAHFQLGGESEEEEDDDNASTSPVNVKGRVQLFDMIPAVGLPLSPSDPSNPLACLPSCTSAIPGFYVGIADIQGSVLGTPVSLSNVTILIESAYLSPFGGPIFIGTPNGSISIAATYDSAISRWSNVQTAGFVIDGNGTQVGQFAMKASLTENLLNGKERDQGRVSLFGLSGDLALLNSEGKFSGKSVVPKAGSFDCTDALSSQIGFTLPPKTCLATGSHSEGSHGLRGDNEKTEIQGDYSLDWNVPAIGFTGEVTATVEEED
;
A
#
# COMPACT_ATOMS: atom_id res chain seq x y z
N MET A 1 15.01 -19.40 10.99
CA MET A 1 15.15 -18.07 11.63
C MET A 1 15.60 -17.08 10.56
N TYR A 2 14.67 -16.58 9.75
CA TYR A 2 14.86 -15.42 8.85
C TYR A 2 13.48 -14.77 8.70
N SER A 3 13.28 -13.66 9.40
CA SER A 3 12.12 -12.78 9.26
C SER A 3 12.47 -11.79 8.14
N LYS A 4 11.73 -11.82 7.02
CA LYS A 4 11.90 -10.85 5.93
C LYS A 4 10.70 -9.93 5.84
N SER A 5 11.04 -8.64 5.85
CA SER A 5 10.20 -7.46 5.98
C SER A 5 9.34 -7.22 4.74
N ARG A 6 8.29 -6.40 4.91
CA ARG A 6 6.97 -6.67 4.37
C ARG A 6 6.18 -5.40 4.03
N VAL A 7 5.57 -5.32 2.84
CA VAL A 7 4.63 -4.25 2.45
C VAL A 7 3.64 -4.75 1.40
N SER A 8 2.35 -4.52 1.60
CA SER A 8 1.29 -4.95 0.68
C SER A 8 0.87 -3.81 -0.21
N ALA A 9 1.07 -3.87 -1.54
CA ALA A 9 0.43 -2.90 -2.46
C ALA A 9 -0.01 -3.31 -3.85
N VAL A 10 -1.32 -3.56 -3.94
CA VAL A 10 -2.27 -3.34 -5.03
C VAL A 10 -2.15 -4.12 -6.33
N ALA A 11 -3.28 -4.76 -6.60
CA ALA A 11 -3.67 -5.66 -7.65
C ALA A 11 -3.94 -4.97 -9.02
N SER A 12 -4.41 -5.66 -10.05
CA SER A 12 -4.91 -7.02 -10.21
C SER A 12 -4.31 -7.62 -11.46
N LEU A 13 -4.57 -8.91 -11.69
CA LEU A 13 -4.37 -9.57 -12.97
C LEU A 13 -3.00 -10.19 -13.21
N ALA A 14 -2.36 -10.68 -12.16
CA ALA A 14 -1.33 -11.69 -12.37
C ALA A 14 -1.91 -13.09 -12.61
N ILE A 15 -3.14 -13.12 -13.11
CA ILE A 15 -3.76 -14.28 -13.70
C ILE A 15 -4.40 -13.84 -15.02
N LEU A 16 -3.58 -13.86 -16.05
CA LEU A 16 -4.02 -13.58 -17.41
C LEU A 16 -3.65 -14.70 -18.39
N LEU A 17 -3.09 -15.80 -17.92
CA LEU A 17 -2.64 -16.83 -18.84
C LEU A 17 -3.02 -18.22 -18.41
N MET A 18 -4.11 -18.40 -17.67
CA MET A 18 -4.52 -19.75 -17.36
C MET A 18 -5.19 -20.38 -18.55
N LEU A 19 -4.35 -20.82 -19.48
CA LEU A 19 -4.64 -21.61 -20.65
C LEU A 19 -3.36 -22.35 -21.20
N THR A 20 -2.91 -23.52 -20.65
CA THR A 20 -2.67 -24.88 -21.29
C THR A 20 -2.32 -26.05 -20.37
N GLY A 21 -3.23 -27.04 -20.29
CA GLY A 21 -3.02 -28.33 -19.65
C GLY A 21 -2.01 -29.23 -20.37
N SER A 22 -1.59 -30.27 -19.66
CA SER A 22 -0.64 -31.28 -20.10
C SER A 22 -1.10 -32.02 -21.36
N ASN A 23 -0.23 -31.99 -22.39
CA ASN A 23 -0.15 -32.84 -23.59
C ASN A 23 -1.18 -32.67 -24.73
N VAL A 24 -0.75 -31.94 -25.78
CA VAL A 24 -0.90 -32.17 -27.24
C VAL A 24 -2.30 -32.51 -27.79
N ALA A 25 -2.94 -31.55 -28.47
CA ALA A 25 -3.65 -31.69 -29.76
C ALA A 25 -4.56 -30.46 -29.99
N MET A 26 -4.56 -29.93 -31.22
CA MET A 26 -5.41 -28.83 -31.73
C MET A 26 -6.73 -28.66 -30.96
N ALA A 27 -6.88 -27.58 -30.20
CA ALA A 27 -8.09 -27.34 -29.41
C ALA A 27 -9.18 -26.72 -30.30
N LYS A 28 -10.33 -27.40 -30.36
CA LYS A 28 -11.61 -26.87 -30.83
C LYS A 28 -12.12 -25.75 -29.90
N PRO A 29 -13.10 -24.94 -30.35
CA PRO A 29 -13.80 -23.98 -29.49
C PRO A 29 -14.34 -24.68 -28.22
N HIS A 30 -14.29 -23.98 -27.07
CA HIS A 30 -14.87 -24.36 -25.76
C HIS A 30 -14.05 -25.21 -24.74
N ASN A 31 -12.71 -25.26 -24.80
CA ASN A 31 -11.92 -25.98 -23.78
C ASN A 31 -11.23 -25.07 -22.74
N THR A 32 -11.25 -25.50 -21.47
CA THR A 32 -10.54 -24.90 -20.32
C THR A 32 -9.07 -25.36 -20.28
N LEU A 33 -8.17 -24.49 -19.83
CA LEU A 33 -6.74 -24.59 -20.11
C LEU A 33 -6.04 -23.93 -18.85
N THR A 34 -4.78 -24.25 -18.46
CA THR A 34 -4.12 -23.69 -17.23
C THR A 34 -2.60 -23.38 -17.42
N LEU A 35 -2.09 -22.20 -17.06
CA LEU A 35 -0.64 -21.84 -16.99
C LEU A 35 -0.37 -21.10 -15.67
N GLY A 36 0.83 -21.26 -15.11
CA GLY A 36 1.32 -20.46 -14.00
C GLY A 36 1.92 -19.13 -14.45
N LEU A 37 1.93 -18.14 -13.56
CA LEU A 37 2.63 -16.88 -13.73
C LEU A 37 3.55 -16.64 -12.54
N ALA A 38 4.74 -16.14 -12.79
CA ALA A 38 5.66 -15.68 -11.75
C ALA A 38 6.25 -14.34 -12.15
N GLY A 39 6.09 -13.33 -11.31
CA GLY A 39 6.55 -11.98 -11.60
C GLY A 39 6.51 -11.09 -10.37
N GLY A 40 6.83 -9.82 -10.56
CA GLY A 40 6.83 -8.83 -9.50
C GLY A 40 6.76 -7.41 -10.04
N PHE A 41 6.69 -6.46 -9.12
CA PHE A 41 6.73 -5.05 -9.49
C PHE A 41 8.08 -4.67 -10.09
N VAL A 42 8.00 -3.93 -11.19
CA VAL A 42 9.15 -3.28 -11.83
C VAL A 42 9.21 -1.81 -11.43
N ASP A 43 8.04 -1.17 -11.34
CA ASP A 43 7.90 0.24 -10.98
C ASP A 43 6.56 0.45 -10.27
N ILE A 44 6.57 1.15 -9.14
CA ILE A 44 5.36 1.49 -8.37
C ILE A 44 4.60 2.69 -8.98
N GLY A 45 5.15 3.36 -9.99
CA GLY A 45 4.52 4.48 -10.67
C GLY A 45 4.37 5.70 -9.76
N SER A 46 3.39 6.55 -10.08
CA SER A 46 3.09 7.74 -9.27
C SER A 46 1.91 7.48 -8.34
N GLN A 47 2.04 7.92 -7.10
CA GLN A 47 1.09 7.66 -6.02
C GLN A 47 0.58 8.99 -5.45
N LYS A 48 -0.71 9.04 -5.10
CA LYS A 48 -1.33 10.14 -4.36
C LYS A 48 -2.05 9.57 -3.17
N TYR A 49 -1.70 10.05 -1.99
CA TYR A 49 -2.27 9.64 -0.72
C TYR A 49 -3.06 10.78 -0.12
N HIS A 50 -4.28 10.48 0.31
CA HIS A 50 -5.13 11.37 1.07
C HIS A 50 -5.64 10.65 2.30
N SER A 51 -5.31 11.13 3.49
CA SER A 51 -5.88 10.60 4.73
C SER A 51 -6.26 11.72 5.68
N LYS A 52 -7.27 11.43 6.52
CA LYS A 52 -7.72 12.33 7.57
C LYS A 52 -8.32 11.54 8.73
N GLY A 53 -8.26 12.11 9.91
CA GLY A 53 -8.85 11.55 11.11
C GLY A 53 -9.21 12.62 12.12
N THR A 54 -10.11 12.26 13.02
CA THR A 54 -10.65 13.15 14.06
C THR A 54 -10.51 12.59 15.48
N ALA A 55 -9.68 11.56 15.65
CA ALA A 55 -9.48 10.94 16.94
C ALA A 55 -8.02 10.53 17.13
N ALA A 56 -7.52 10.75 18.34
CA ALA A 56 -6.25 10.22 18.79
C ALA A 56 -6.50 9.07 19.77
N VAL A 57 -5.67 8.03 19.66
CA VAL A 57 -5.55 6.95 20.65
C VAL A 57 -4.70 7.43 21.82
N SER A 58 -3.62 8.14 21.52
CA SER A 58 -2.75 8.75 22.52
C SER A 58 -2.06 9.99 21.94
N ILE A 59 -1.74 10.92 22.83
CA ILE A 59 -1.05 12.17 22.50
C ILE A 59 -0.08 12.46 23.64
N SER A 60 1.17 12.78 23.33
CA SER A 60 2.10 13.34 24.29
C SER A 60 2.95 14.47 23.70
N PHE A 61 3.24 15.45 24.55
CA PHE A 61 4.13 16.58 24.27
C PHE A 61 5.19 16.66 25.37
N ASN A 62 6.47 16.57 25.00
CA ASN A 62 7.62 16.55 25.92
C ASN A 62 7.46 15.53 27.06
N GLY A 63 6.86 14.38 26.78
CA GLY A 63 6.58 13.34 27.78
C GLY A 63 5.29 13.55 28.59
N THR A 64 4.66 14.73 28.53
CA THR A 64 3.36 14.99 29.15
C THR A 64 2.25 14.38 28.30
N SER A 65 1.50 13.44 28.87
CA SER A 65 0.31 12.86 28.22
C SER A 65 -0.81 13.89 28.17
N ILE A 66 -1.48 13.98 27.03
CA ILE A 66 -2.67 14.82 26.87
C ILE A 66 -3.92 13.96 27.07
N PRO A 67 -4.91 14.43 27.86
CA PRO A 67 -6.15 13.68 28.07
C PRO A 67 -6.91 13.41 26.77
N SER A 68 -7.64 12.29 26.73
CA SER A 68 -8.47 11.91 25.59
C SER A 68 -9.70 12.81 25.38
N SER A 69 -10.06 13.64 26.36
CA SER A 69 -11.09 14.68 26.24
C SER A 69 -10.70 15.80 25.26
N VAL A 70 -9.41 15.98 25.00
CA VAL A 70 -8.92 16.95 24.02
C VAL A 70 -9.19 16.45 22.61
N GLY A 71 -9.95 17.23 21.84
CA GLY A 71 -10.22 16.92 20.45
C GLY A 71 -8.96 16.93 19.60
N PHE A 72 -8.85 15.98 18.67
CA PHE A 72 -7.75 15.88 17.71
C PHE A 72 -8.29 15.81 16.29
N SER A 73 -7.60 16.43 15.34
CA SER A 73 -7.85 16.18 13.92
C SER A 73 -6.59 16.34 13.10
N TYR A 74 -6.53 15.66 11.96
CA TYR A 74 -5.46 15.84 10.99
C TYR A 74 -5.93 15.58 9.56
N SER A 75 -5.15 16.07 8.61
CA SER A 75 -5.22 15.70 7.20
C SER A 75 -3.82 15.61 6.59
N ILE A 76 -3.66 14.71 5.64
CA ILE A 76 -2.43 14.47 4.89
C ILE A 76 -2.80 14.42 3.41
N ASP A 77 -2.08 15.20 2.61
CA ASP A 77 -2.10 15.17 1.15
C ASP A 77 -0.66 14.96 0.68
N ALA A 78 -0.33 13.74 0.26
CA ALA A 78 1.01 13.39 -0.21
C ALA A 78 1.00 12.90 -1.67
N SER A 79 2.04 13.24 -2.42
CA SER A 79 2.31 12.76 -3.76
C SER A 79 3.70 12.16 -3.81
N VAL A 80 3.81 10.94 -4.35
CA VAL A 80 5.06 10.21 -4.51
C VAL A 80 5.29 9.94 -5.99
N GLN A 81 6.49 10.25 -6.47
CA GLN A 81 6.92 9.93 -7.83
C GLN A 81 8.34 9.36 -7.79
N GLY A 82 8.47 8.09 -8.13
CA GLY A 82 9.71 7.36 -7.91
C GLY A 82 10.02 7.30 -6.41
N THR A 83 11.12 7.91 -5.99
CA THR A 83 11.51 8.04 -4.57
C THR A 83 11.27 9.44 -4.00
N ALA A 84 10.78 10.38 -4.80
CA ALA A 84 10.54 11.75 -4.37
C ALA A 84 9.14 11.90 -3.75
N VAL A 85 9.05 12.69 -2.68
CA VAL A 85 7.80 13.03 -1.99
C VAL A 85 7.56 14.54 -2.03
N SER A 86 6.31 14.92 -2.23
CA SER A 86 5.86 16.29 -2.02
C SER A 86 4.45 16.27 -1.43
N GLY A 87 4.08 17.30 -0.69
CA GLY A 87 2.75 17.37 -0.13
C GLY A 87 2.67 18.23 1.12
N LYS A 88 1.54 18.15 1.80
CA LYS A 88 1.29 18.89 3.02
C LYS A 88 0.51 18.03 4.00
N ALA A 89 0.70 18.31 5.28
CA ALA A 89 -0.17 17.79 6.31
C ALA A 89 -0.51 18.88 7.32
N HIS A 90 -1.62 18.70 8.00
CA HIS A 90 -2.08 19.57 9.07
C HIS A 90 -2.56 18.71 10.22
N PHE A 91 -2.28 19.14 11.44
CA PHE A 91 -2.92 18.55 12.62
C PHE A 91 -3.33 19.65 13.60
N GLN A 92 -4.38 19.39 14.36
CA GLN A 92 -4.89 20.30 15.36
C GLN A 92 -5.33 19.53 16.60
N LEU A 93 -4.98 20.08 17.76
CA LEU A 93 -5.50 19.71 19.06
C LEU A 93 -6.34 20.88 19.59
N GLY A 94 -7.48 20.58 20.19
CA GLY A 94 -8.38 21.59 20.73
C GLY A 94 -9.30 21.02 21.79
N GLY A 95 -9.29 21.61 22.99
CA GLY A 95 -10.18 21.24 24.07
C GLY A 95 -9.71 21.78 25.41
N GLU A 96 -10.42 21.38 26.46
CA GLU A 96 -10.08 21.67 27.85
C GLU A 96 -9.65 20.38 28.54
N SER A 97 -8.56 20.45 29.30
CA SER A 97 -8.19 19.38 30.23
C SER A 97 -8.96 19.61 31.52
N GLU A 98 -9.79 18.64 31.91
CA GLU A 98 -10.31 18.57 33.29
C GLU A 98 -9.18 18.02 34.16
N GLU A 99 -8.64 18.84 35.06
CA GLU A 99 -7.77 18.37 36.13
C GLU A 99 -8.68 17.82 37.24
N GLU A 100 -8.53 16.54 37.61
CA GLU A 100 -9.15 15.99 38.81
C GLU A 100 -8.46 16.62 40.04
N GLU A 101 -8.99 17.76 40.51
CA GLU A 101 -8.77 18.25 41.87
C GLU A 101 -10.04 18.07 42.70
N ASP A 102 -9.87 17.74 43.99
CA ASP A 102 -10.93 17.59 44.97
C ASP A 102 -11.95 18.76 44.91
N ASP A 103 -13.18 18.41 44.51
CA ASP A 103 -14.52 19.03 44.61
C ASP A 103 -14.76 20.56 44.74
N ASP A 104 -13.77 21.46 44.77
CA ASP A 104 -14.04 22.90 44.93
C ASP A 104 -13.23 23.86 44.04
N ASN A 105 -12.31 23.39 43.18
CA ASN A 105 -11.56 24.31 42.30
C ASN A 105 -10.96 23.68 41.02
N ALA A 106 -11.75 22.94 40.23
CA ALA A 106 -11.30 22.41 38.94
C ALA A 106 -10.83 23.54 38.00
N SER A 107 -9.51 23.66 37.83
CA SER A 107 -8.89 24.55 36.85
C SER A 107 -8.87 23.86 35.50
N THR A 108 -9.60 24.38 34.51
CA THR A 108 -9.51 23.87 33.14
C THR A 108 -8.28 24.46 32.46
N SER A 109 -7.32 23.59 32.13
CA SER A 109 -6.11 23.98 31.40
C SER A 109 -6.34 23.82 29.89
N PRO A 110 -6.39 24.90 29.09
CA PRO A 110 -6.72 24.80 27.68
C PRO A 110 -5.58 24.16 26.88
N VAL A 111 -5.96 23.26 25.97
CA VAL A 111 -5.07 22.68 24.95
C VAL A 111 -5.52 23.18 23.59
N ASN A 112 -4.64 23.88 22.89
CA ASN A 112 -4.89 24.38 21.54
C ASN A 112 -3.57 24.38 20.78
N VAL A 113 -3.33 23.37 19.96
CA VAL A 113 -2.08 23.22 19.18
C VAL A 113 -2.44 23.07 17.72
N LYS A 114 -1.72 23.76 16.84
CA LYS A 114 -1.84 23.64 15.38
C LYS A 114 -0.47 23.36 14.78
N GLY A 115 -0.38 22.31 14.00
CA GLY A 115 0.78 21.95 13.19
C GLY A 115 0.48 22.10 11.71
N ARG A 116 1.38 22.76 10.98
CA ARG A 116 1.40 22.76 9.51
C ARG A 116 2.69 22.13 9.06
N VAL A 117 2.60 21.12 8.20
CA VAL A 117 3.73 20.30 7.77
C VAL A 117 3.88 20.39 6.27
N GLN A 118 5.08 20.69 5.81
CA GLN A 118 5.49 20.55 4.41
C GLN A 118 6.23 19.23 4.24
N LEU A 119 5.67 18.31 3.46
CA LEU A 119 6.29 17.02 3.19
C LEU A 119 7.36 17.18 2.10
N PHE A 120 8.52 16.55 2.31
CA PHE A 120 9.67 16.68 1.40
C PHE A 120 10.44 15.37 1.17
N ASP A 121 10.24 14.35 2.01
CA ASP A 121 10.95 13.06 1.88
C ASP A 121 10.10 11.91 2.46
N MET A 122 10.59 10.68 2.39
CA MET A 122 10.01 9.51 3.04
C MET A 122 11.04 8.55 3.62
N ILE A 123 10.58 7.76 4.59
CA ILE A 123 11.20 6.49 4.92
C ILE A 123 10.43 5.41 4.14
N PRO A 124 11.05 4.76 3.14
CA PRO A 124 10.38 3.77 2.32
C PRO A 124 10.10 2.51 3.13
N ALA A 125 8.92 1.93 2.91
CA ALA A 125 8.59 0.58 3.36
C ALA A 125 8.95 -0.46 2.28
N VAL A 126 8.78 -0.10 1.00
CA VAL A 126 9.32 -0.82 -0.17
C VAL A 126 10.12 0.14 -0.99
N GLY A 127 11.21 -0.35 -1.58
CA GLY A 127 11.78 0.21 -2.78
C GLY A 127 11.91 -0.84 -3.88
N LEU A 128 11.93 -0.34 -5.12
CA LEU A 128 12.19 -1.09 -6.34
C LEU A 128 13.33 -0.46 -7.14
N PRO A 129 14.01 -1.22 -8.03
CA PRO A 129 13.81 -2.65 -8.27
C PRO A 129 14.33 -3.49 -7.10
N LEU A 130 13.69 -4.61 -6.78
CA LEU A 130 14.20 -5.51 -5.74
C LEU A 130 15.63 -5.97 -6.08
N SER A 131 16.49 -6.09 -5.07
CA SER A 131 17.87 -6.54 -5.31
C SER A 131 17.87 -7.97 -5.84
N PRO A 132 18.57 -8.27 -6.95
CA PRO A 132 18.73 -9.64 -7.43
C PRO A 132 19.42 -10.56 -6.41
N SER A 133 20.23 -10.02 -5.51
CA SER A 133 20.93 -10.78 -4.46
C SER A 133 20.07 -11.04 -3.22
N ASP A 134 18.99 -10.29 -3.03
CA ASP A 134 17.98 -10.55 -2.00
C ASP A 134 16.59 -10.10 -2.48
N PRO A 135 15.95 -10.86 -3.39
CA PRO A 135 14.65 -10.49 -3.97
C PRO A 135 13.51 -10.53 -2.95
N SER A 136 13.77 -11.06 -1.75
CA SER A 136 12.82 -11.14 -0.64
C SER A 136 12.95 -10.00 0.36
N ASN A 137 13.91 -9.09 0.19
CA ASN A 137 14.05 -7.91 1.03
C ASN A 137 13.55 -6.67 0.27
N PRO A 138 12.35 -6.13 0.62
CA PRO A 138 11.75 -5.00 -0.07
C PRO A 138 12.53 -3.70 0.08
N LEU A 139 13.57 -3.65 0.91
CA LEU A 139 14.44 -2.49 1.09
C LEU A 139 15.82 -2.67 0.45
N ALA A 140 16.10 -3.81 -0.17
CA ALA A 140 17.45 -4.17 -0.63
C ALA A 140 17.98 -3.29 -1.77
N CYS A 141 17.13 -2.46 -2.38
CA CYS A 141 17.55 -1.54 -3.43
C CYS A 141 18.10 -0.22 -2.93
N LEU A 142 17.98 0.08 -1.64
CA LEU A 142 18.41 1.37 -1.09
C LEU A 142 19.95 1.45 -1.10
N PRO A 143 20.53 2.60 -1.48
CA PRO A 143 19.89 3.90 -1.81
C PRO A 143 19.49 4.08 -3.29
N SER A 144 19.72 3.07 -4.15
CA SER A 144 19.54 3.13 -5.60
C SER A 144 18.13 2.80 -6.11
N CYS A 145 17.11 2.85 -5.25
CA CYS A 145 15.74 2.58 -5.67
C CYS A 145 15.25 3.64 -6.66
N THR A 146 14.55 3.22 -7.70
CA THR A 146 13.92 4.10 -8.69
C THR A 146 12.47 4.43 -8.33
N SER A 147 11.80 3.54 -7.57
CA SER A 147 10.46 3.79 -7.02
C SER A 147 10.32 3.21 -5.62
N ALA A 148 9.39 3.74 -4.82
CA ALA A 148 9.17 3.30 -3.46
C ALA A 148 7.75 3.58 -2.94
N ILE A 149 7.35 2.79 -1.94
CA ILE A 149 6.12 2.95 -1.18
C ILE A 149 6.49 3.56 0.17
N PRO A 150 5.88 4.68 0.59
CA PRO A 150 6.21 5.33 1.85
C PRO A 150 5.71 4.50 3.05
N GLY A 151 6.63 4.21 3.98
CA GLY A 151 6.28 3.79 5.33
C GLY A 151 6.03 4.98 6.23
N PHE A 152 6.89 6.00 6.13
CA PHE A 152 6.67 7.33 6.71
C PHE A 152 6.86 8.41 5.67
N TYR A 153 6.07 9.48 5.78
CA TYR A 153 6.42 10.77 5.22
C TYR A 153 7.26 11.55 6.21
N VAL A 154 8.29 12.22 5.68
CA VAL A 154 9.12 13.16 6.42
C VAL A 154 8.73 14.56 6.00
N GLY A 155 8.49 15.42 6.97
CA GLY A 155 8.12 16.80 6.74
C GLY A 155 8.77 17.77 7.71
N ILE A 156 8.77 19.05 7.32
CA ILE A 156 9.15 20.16 8.18
C ILE A 156 7.86 20.82 8.68
N ALA A 157 7.74 20.99 9.98
CA ALA A 157 6.56 21.52 10.63
C ALA A 157 6.80 22.84 11.35
N ASP A 158 5.80 23.72 11.25
CA ASP A 158 5.59 24.83 12.17
C ASP A 158 4.43 24.50 13.09
N ILE A 159 4.69 24.52 14.40
CA ILE A 159 3.77 24.10 15.45
C ILE A 159 3.60 25.26 16.43
N GLN A 160 2.37 25.69 16.64
CA GLN A 160 2.04 26.82 17.51
C GLN A 160 0.83 26.51 18.36
N GLY A 161 0.81 27.03 19.60
CA GLY A 161 -0.32 26.80 20.49
C GLY A 161 0.02 26.86 21.97
N SER A 162 -0.79 26.15 22.76
CA SER A 162 -0.56 25.89 24.17
C SER A 162 -0.93 24.45 24.52
N VAL A 163 -0.15 23.84 25.41
CA VAL A 163 -0.39 22.53 26.01
C VAL A 163 -0.52 22.73 27.51
N LEU A 164 -1.69 22.46 28.06
CA LEU A 164 -2.00 22.64 29.48
C LEU A 164 -1.56 24.02 29.99
N GLY A 165 -1.99 25.08 29.28
CA GLY A 165 -1.60 26.46 29.56
C GLY A 165 -0.16 26.86 29.21
N THR A 166 0.74 25.90 28.91
CA THR A 166 2.13 26.19 28.53
C THR A 166 2.24 26.50 27.04
N PRO A 167 2.75 27.67 26.62
CA PRO A 167 2.93 28.00 25.21
C PRO A 167 3.88 27.03 24.50
N VAL A 168 3.49 26.61 23.29
CA VAL A 168 4.32 25.82 22.37
C VAL A 168 4.51 26.65 21.10
N SER A 169 5.76 26.90 20.74
CA SER A 169 6.13 27.54 19.48
C SER A 169 7.40 26.89 18.96
N LEU A 170 7.23 26.03 17.96
CA LEU A 170 8.29 25.28 17.33
C LEU A 170 8.27 25.59 15.84
N SER A 171 9.41 25.97 15.27
CA SER A 171 9.55 26.26 13.86
C SER A 171 10.58 25.36 13.23
N ASN A 172 10.32 24.96 11.99
CA ASN A 172 11.19 24.07 11.22
C ASN A 172 11.53 22.75 11.92
N VAL A 173 10.58 22.14 12.61
CA VAL A 173 10.80 20.86 13.30
C VAL A 173 10.50 19.70 12.36
N THR A 174 11.39 18.72 12.31
CA THR A 174 11.15 17.48 11.57
C THR A 174 10.02 16.68 12.21
N ILE A 175 9.02 16.35 11.41
CA ILE A 175 7.91 15.49 11.78
C ILE A 175 7.91 14.26 10.87
N LEU A 176 7.65 13.11 11.47
CA LEU A 176 7.38 11.85 10.81
C LEU A 176 5.88 11.56 10.90
N ILE A 177 5.33 11.13 9.77
CA ILE A 177 3.91 10.78 9.63
C ILE A 177 3.86 9.39 9.01
N GLU A 178 3.37 8.41 9.76
CA GLU A 178 3.20 7.05 9.25
C GLU A 178 2.16 7.04 8.15
N SER A 179 2.47 6.33 7.07
CA SER A 179 1.53 6.12 5.99
C SER A 179 0.45 5.16 6.46
N ALA A 180 -0.83 5.53 6.30
CA ALA A 180 -1.97 4.64 6.56
C ALA A 180 -1.89 3.32 5.79
N TYR A 181 -1.01 3.28 4.80
CA TYR A 181 -0.65 2.10 4.03
C TYR A 181 -0.14 0.92 4.87
N LEU A 182 0.62 1.21 5.92
CA LEU A 182 1.14 0.20 6.84
C LEU A 182 0.18 -0.09 8.00
N SER A 183 -0.99 0.55 8.04
CA SER A 183 -1.97 0.39 9.10
C SER A 183 -3.39 0.41 8.54
N PRO A 184 -3.78 -0.55 7.69
CA PRO A 184 -5.11 -0.60 7.09
C PRO A 184 -6.20 -0.85 8.15
N PHE A 185 -7.46 -0.67 7.74
CA PHE A 185 -8.66 -0.91 8.53
C PHE A 185 -8.92 0.04 9.70
N GLY A 186 -8.47 1.29 9.57
CA GLY A 186 -8.62 2.28 10.63
C GLY A 186 -7.71 2.02 11.83
N GLY A 187 -6.65 1.23 11.63
CA GLY A 187 -5.57 1.11 12.62
C GLY A 187 -4.95 2.48 12.92
N PRO A 188 -4.35 2.65 14.11
CA PRO A 188 -3.70 3.91 14.43
C PRO A 188 -2.47 4.11 13.53
N ILE A 189 -2.17 5.37 13.23
CA ILE A 189 -0.93 5.80 12.58
C ILE A 189 -0.15 6.70 13.53
N PHE A 190 1.17 6.73 13.41
CA PHE A 190 2.02 7.65 14.15
C PHE A 190 2.15 9.03 13.47
N ILE A 191 2.07 10.10 14.26
CA ILE A 191 2.43 11.48 13.89
C ILE A 191 3.31 12.03 15.01
N GLY A 192 4.55 12.40 14.72
CA GLY A 192 5.42 12.88 15.80
C GLY A 192 6.82 13.27 15.38
N THR A 193 7.62 13.71 16.34
CA THR A 193 9.02 14.04 16.11
C THR A 193 9.90 12.81 16.32
N PRO A 194 11.01 12.66 15.57
CA PRO A 194 11.93 11.52 15.74
C PRO A 194 12.51 11.37 17.15
N ASN A 195 12.66 12.49 17.88
CA ASN A 195 13.18 12.51 19.25
C ASN A 195 12.11 12.22 20.33
N GLY A 196 10.86 11.93 19.94
CA GLY A 196 9.76 11.66 20.87
C GLY A 196 9.20 12.88 21.62
N SER A 197 9.66 14.11 21.34
CA SER A 197 9.09 15.32 21.96
C SER A 197 7.63 15.55 21.58
N ILE A 198 7.17 15.02 20.45
CA ILE A 198 5.76 14.96 20.09
C ILE A 198 5.50 13.53 19.63
N SER A 199 4.48 12.90 20.21
CA SER A 199 4.06 11.55 19.84
C SER A 199 2.55 11.49 19.83
N ILE A 200 1.97 11.20 18.67
CA ILE A 200 0.53 11.10 18.48
C ILE A 200 0.27 9.78 17.78
N ALA A 201 -0.53 8.91 18.40
CA ALA A 201 -1.13 7.76 17.74
C ALA A 201 -2.56 8.13 17.36
N ALA A 202 -2.90 8.13 16.08
CA ALA A 202 -4.18 8.63 15.59
C ALA A 202 -4.90 7.64 14.68
N THR A 203 -6.22 7.52 14.83
CA THR A 203 -7.03 6.76 13.87
C THR A 203 -7.41 7.64 12.68
N TYR A 204 -7.89 7.05 11.60
CA TYR A 204 -8.42 7.78 10.44
C TYR A 204 -9.86 7.38 10.14
N ASP A 205 -10.64 8.34 9.66
CA ASP A 205 -12.00 8.14 9.14
C ASP A 205 -12.03 8.08 7.61
N SER A 206 -10.90 8.39 6.96
CA SER A 206 -10.72 8.28 5.53
C SER A 206 -9.24 8.12 5.20
N ALA A 207 -8.91 7.15 4.37
CA ALA A 207 -7.58 6.97 3.81
C ALA A 207 -7.71 6.37 2.41
N ILE A 208 -7.41 7.18 1.39
CA ILE A 208 -7.47 6.82 -0.02
C ILE A 208 -6.09 6.97 -0.63
N SER A 209 -5.63 5.94 -1.33
CA SER A 209 -4.43 5.97 -2.16
C SER A 209 -4.82 5.78 -3.61
N ARG A 210 -4.21 6.56 -4.51
CA ARG A 210 -4.40 6.46 -5.96
C ARG A 210 -3.05 6.29 -6.61
N TRP A 211 -2.91 5.27 -7.43
CA TRP A 211 -1.66 4.95 -8.08
C TRP A 211 -1.89 4.89 -9.57
N SER A 212 -0.87 5.27 -10.33
CA SER A 212 -0.94 5.31 -11.79
C SER A 212 0.39 4.96 -12.39
N ASN A 213 0.32 4.26 -13.52
CA ASN A 213 1.49 3.72 -14.22
C ASN A 213 2.28 2.70 -13.37
N VAL A 214 1.60 1.93 -12.51
CA VAL A 214 2.21 0.80 -11.81
C VAL A 214 2.58 -0.26 -12.84
N GLN A 215 3.81 -0.75 -12.82
CA GLN A 215 4.33 -1.70 -13.80
C GLN A 215 4.71 -3.01 -13.11
N THR A 216 4.23 -4.11 -13.67
CA THR A 216 4.52 -5.47 -13.23
C THR A 216 4.98 -6.28 -14.43
N ALA A 217 5.97 -7.15 -14.25
CA ALA A 217 6.43 -8.02 -15.32
C ALA A 217 6.86 -9.38 -14.76
N GLY A 218 6.89 -10.38 -15.64
CA GLY A 218 7.35 -11.70 -15.27
C GLY A 218 7.24 -12.73 -16.38
N PHE A 219 7.19 -13.99 -15.97
CA PHE A 219 7.21 -15.17 -16.81
C PHE A 219 5.88 -15.89 -16.80
N VAL A 220 5.60 -16.50 -17.94
CA VAL A 220 4.52 -17.47 -18.14
C VAL A 220 5.11 -18.85 -18.01
N ILE A 221 4.47 -19.72 -17.24
CA ILE A 221 4.99 -21.02 -16.83
C ILE A 221 3.95 -22.09 -17.16
N ASP A 222 4.36 -23.22 -17.74
CA ASP A 222 3.46 -24.35 -17.99
C ASP A 222 3.09 -25.12 -16.70
N GLY A 223 2.21 -26.13 -16.81
CA GLY A 223 1.81 -26.98 -15.69
C GLY A 223 2.96 -27.81 -15.07
N ASN A 224 4.14 -27.84 -15.69
CA ASN A 224 5.33 -28.51 -15.18
C ASN A 224 6.33 -27.53 -14.51
N GLY A 225 6.03 -26.23 -14.47
CA GLY A 225 6.95 -25.24 -13.93
C GLY A 225 7.95 -24.68 -14.95
N THR A 226 7.79 -24.96 -16.25
CA THR A 226 8.70 -24.50 -17.31
C THR A 226 8.28 -23.15 -17.87
N GLN A 227 9.20 -22.20 -18.00
CA GLN A 227 8.91 -20.92 -18.65
C GLN A 227 8.60 -21.12 -20.15
N VAL A 228 7.43 -20.65 -20.59
CA VAL A 228 6.93 -20.74 -21.97
C VAL A 228 6.69 -19.39 -22.64
N GLY A 229 6.77 -18.29 -21.88
CA GLY A 229 6.55 -16.93 -22.37
C GLY A 229 6.80 -15.87 -21.31
N GLN A 230 6.38 -14.65 -21.58
CA GLN A 230 6.49 -13.49 -20.69
C GLN A 230 5.18 -12.72 -20.63
N PHE A 231 5.01 -11.97 -19.54
CA PHE A 231 3.93 -11.01 -19.40
C PHE A 231 4.44 -9.66 -18.89
N ALA A 232 3.74 -8.60 -19.28
CA ALA A 232 3.95 -7.26 -18.74
C ALA A 232 2.59 -6.59 -18.53
N MET A 233 2.50 -5.77 -17.49
CA MET A 233 1.28 -5.09 -17.08
C MET A 233 1.56 -3.65 -16.72
N LYS A 234 0.61 -2.78 -17.05
CA LYS A 234 0.57 -1.40 -16.62
C LYS A 234 -0.80 -1.05 -16.07
N ALA A 235 -0.85 -0.73 -14.77
CA ALA A 235 -2.09 -0.55 -14.02
C ALA A 235 -2.23 0.86 -13.45
N SER A 236 -3.47 1.24 -13.22
CA SER A 236 -3.89 2.36 -12.37
C SER A 236 -4.92 1.86 -11.40
N LEU A 237 -4.90 2.39 -10.20
CA LEU A 237 -5.59 1.77 -9.08
C LEU A 237 -5.95 2.79 -8.01
N THR A 238 -6.99 2.48 -7.25
CA THR A 238 -7.50 3.28 -6.15
C THR A 238 -7.85 2.36 -5.01
N GLU A 239 -7.21 2.56 -3.86
CA GLU A 239 -7.51 1.84 -2.64
C GLU A 239 -8.19 2.75 -1.62
N ASN A 240 -9.04 2.13 -0.84
CA ASN A 240 -9.59 2.65 0.38
C ASN A 240 -9.03 1.83 1.54
N LEU A 241 -8.03 2.39 2.20
CA LEU A 241 -7.27 1.73 3.26
C LEU A 241 -8.11 1.54 4.52
N LEU A 242 -9.20 2.31 4.70
CA LEU A 242 -10.11 2.17 5.84
C LEU A 242 -10.93 0.88 5.80
N ASN A 243 -11.31 0.43 4.61
CA ASN A 243 -12.07 -0.81 4.47
C ASN A 243 -11.32 -1.89 3.68
N GLY A 244 -10.06 -1.62 3.34
CA GLY A 244 -9.21 -2.49 2.54
C GLY A 244 -9.77 -2.79 1.17
N LYS A 245 -10.60 -1.91 0.58
CA LYS A 245 -11.17 -2.15 -0.75
C LYS A 245 -10.37 -1.42 -1.81
N GLU A 246 -10.26 -2.05 -2.95
CA GLU A 246 -9.43 -1.59 -4.04
C GLU A 246 -10.17 -1.73 -5.36
N ARG A 247 -9.85 -0.86 -6.30
CA ARG A 247 -10.21 -1.00 -7.70
C ARG A 247 -8.98 -0.74 -8.55
N ASP A 248 -8.81 -1.51 -9.59
CA ASP A 248 -7.74 -1.33 -10.55
C ASP A 248 -8.28 -1.45 -11.98
N GLN A 249 -7.46 -0.97 -12.90
CA GLN A 249 -7.67 -1.11 -14.32
C GLN A 249 -6.34 -0.88 -15.03
N GLY A 250 -6.18 -1.47 -16.20
CA GLY A 250 -4.94 -1.31 -16.92
C GLY A 250 -4.89 -2.00 -18.26
N ARG A 251 -3.66 -2.15 -18.73
CA ARG A 251 -3.33 -2.98 -19.89
C ARG A 251 -2.34 -4.04 -19.49
N VAL A 252 -2.37 -5.11 -20.25
CA VAL A 252 -1.58 -6.30 -20.00
C VAL A 252 -1.28 -6.98 -21.31
N SER A 253 -0.06 -7.49 -21.43
CA SER A 253 0.49 -8.06 -22.65
C SER A 253 1.14 -9.39 -22.36
N LEU A 254 0.95 -10.32 -23.28
CA LEU A 254 1.48 -11.67 -23.26
C LEU A 254 2.30 -11.83 -24.52
N PHE A 255 3.56 -12.20 -24.37
CA PHE A 255 4.50 -12.18 -25.48
C PHE A 255 5.60 -13.23 -25.32
N GLY A 256 6.27 -13.55 -26.44
CA GLY A 256 7.34 -14.53 -26.45
C GLY A 256 6.86 -15.98 -26.32
N LEU A 257 5.55 -16.22 -26.47
CA LEU A 257 4.98 -17.57 -26.57
C LEU A 257 5.23 -18.11 -27.99
N SER A 258 5.53 -19.41 -28.09
CA SER A 258 5.94 -20.05 -29.35
C SER A 258 5.25 -21.40 -29.57
N GLY A 259 5.35 -21.94 -30.79
CA GLY A 259 4.67 -23.18 -31.16
C GLY A 259 3.15 -23.06 -31.04
N ASP A 260 2.54 -24.07 -30.44
CA ASP A 260 1.07 -24.13 -30.25
C ASP A 260 0.53 -23.04 -29.33
N LEU A 261 1.40 -22.33 -28.59
CA LEU A 261 1.02 -21.21 -27.72
C LEU A 261 1.13 -19.85 -28.41
N ALA A 262 1.63 -19.79 -29.65
CA ALA A 262 1.87 -18.51 -30.33
C ALA A 262 0.59 -17.68 -30.52
N LEU A 263 -0.56 -18.34 -30.61
CA LEU A 263 -1.89 -17.70 -30.70
C LEU A 263 -2.32 -16.98 -29.41
N LEU A 264 -1.65 -17.23 -28.28
CA LEU A 264 -1.92 -16.58 -27.00
C LEU A 264 -1.13 -15.28 -26.81
N ASN A 265 -0.19 -14.97 -27.72
CA ASN A 265 0.43 -13.64 -27.75
C ASN A 265 -0.67 -12.60 -28.02
N SER A 266 -0.86 -11.69 -27.06
CA SER A 266 -2.02 -10.81 -27.04
C SER A 266 -1.80 -9.60 -26.14
N GLU A 267 -2.57 -8.55 -26.36
CA GLU A 267 -2.63 -7.40 -25.46
C GLU A 267 -4.09 -7.00 -25.23
N GLY A 268 -4.43 -6.65 -23.99
CA GLY A 268 -5.79 -6.23 -23.69
C GLY A 268 -5.92 -5.33 -22.49
N LYS A 269 -7.17 -5.13 -22.09
CA LYS A 269 -7.54 -4.29 -20.95
C LYS A 269 -8.10 -5.15 -19.84
N PHE A 270 -7.91 -4.70 -18.61
CA PHE A 270 -8.54 -5.32 -17.46
C PHE A 270 -9.13 -4.29 -16.52
N SER A 271 -10.06 -4.74 -15.70
CA SER A 271 -10.60 -3.96 -14.58
C SER A 271 -10.97 -4.87 -13.43
N GLY A 272 -10.51 -4.53 -12.24
CA GLY A 272 -10.54 -5.41 -11.10
C GLY A 272 -11.01 -4.76 -9.82
N LYS A 273 -11.28 -5.61 -8.83
CA LYS A 273 -11.48 -5.19 -7.43
C LYS A 273 -10.63 -6.06 -6.52
N SER A 274 -10.20 -5.49 -5.40
CA SER A 274 -9.56 -6.28 -4.35
C SER A 274 -10.11 -5.94 -2.99
N VAL A 275 -10.04 -6.91 -2.10
CA VAL A 275 -10.36 -6.78 -0.69
C VAL A 275 -9.19 -7.34 0.11
N VAL A 276 -8.56 -6.47 0.88
CA VAL A 276 -7.59 -6.85 1.89
C VAL A 276 -8.36 -7.55 3.03
N PRO A 277 -8.16 -8.85 3.30
CA PRO A 277 -8.83 -9.51 4.41
C PRO A 277 -8.27 -8.99 5.74
N LYS A 278 -9.16 -8.90 6.72
CA LYS A 278 -8.81 -8.51 8.10
C LYS A 278 -8.15 -9.65 8.88
N ALA A 279 -8.40 -10.91 8.50
CA ALA A 279 -7.87 -12.08 9.18
C ALA A 279 -6.39 -12.31 8.83
N GLY A 280 -5.55 -12.62 9.83
CA GLY A 280 -4.12 -12.91 9.64
C GLY A 280 -3.19 -11.69 9.69
N SER A 281 -3.69 -10.50 10.07
CA SER A 281 -2.83 -9.33 10.31
C SER A 281 -1.88 -9.56 11.48
N PHE A 282 -0.64 -9.08 11.38
CA PHE A 282 0.34 -9.12 12.47
C PHE A 282 0.93 -7.72 12.69
N ASP A 283 1.37 -7.47 13.93
CA ASP A 283 1.99 -6.22 14.33
C ASP A 283 3.42 -6.14 13.80
N CYS A 284 3.74 -5.06 13.08
CA CYS A 284 5.08 -4.77 12.54
C CYS A 284 5.79 -3.61 13.24
N THR A 285 5.23 -3.11 14.34
CA THR A 285 5.70 -1.92 15.07
C THR A 285 7.15 -2.06 15.52
N ASP A 286 7.55 -3.21 16.08
CA ASP A 286 8.92 -3.43 16.59
C ASP A 286 9.97 -3.44 15.46
N ALA A 287 9.62 -4.10 14.35
CA ALA A 287 10.48 -4.17 13.18
C ALA A 287 10.68 -2.77 12.58
N LEU A 288 9.60 -2.00 12.47
CA LEU A 288 9.63 -0.65 11.94
C LEU A 288 10.36 0.31 12.89
N SER A 289 10.13 0.21 14.20
CA SER A 289 10.84 0.96 15.24
C SER A 289 12.36 0.78 15.16
N SER A 290 12.79 -0.46 14.96
CA SER A 290 14.22 -0.80 14.80
C SER A 290 14.83 -0.16 13.56
N GLN A 291 14.05 0.03 12.50
CA GLN A 291 14.52 0.63 11.25
C GLN A 291 14.64 2.16 11.34
N ILE A 292 13.68 2.81 12.00
CA ILE A 292 13.64 4.27 12.12
C ILE A 292 14.47 4.81 13.29
N GLY A 293 14.93 3.93 14.19
CA GLY A 293 15.80 4.29 15.30
C GLY A 293 15.09 4.89 16.52
N PHE A 294 13.77 4.74 16.63
CA PHE A 294 13.00 5.11 17.82
C PHE A 294 11.77 4.21 17.98
N THR A 295 11.23 4.14 19.20
CA THR A 295 10.09 3.27 19.54
C THR A 295 8.78 3.90 19.09
N LEU A 296 8.06 3.21 18.21
CA LEU A 296 6.69 3.56 17.82
C LEU A 296 5.69 3.14 18.89
N PRO A 297 4.54 3.83 19.01
CA PRO A 297 3.44 3.35 19.81
C PRO A 297 2.97 1.96 19.33
N PRO A 298 2.56 1.06 20.24
CA PRO A 298 2.10 -0.28 19.85
C PRO A 298 0.96 -0.23 18.82
N LYS A 299 0.97 -1.19 17.89
CA LYS A 299 -0.07 -1.40 16.86
C LYS A 299 -0.23 -0.25 15.86
N THR A 300 0.73 0.67 15.75
CA THR A 300 0.65 1.68 14.69
C THR A 300 1.05 1.12 13.32
N CYS A 301 1.75 -0.02 13.29
CA CYS A 301 2.03 -0.79 12.08
C CYS A 301 1.30 -2.14 12.13
N LEU A 302 0.37 -2.36 11.21
CA LEU A 302 -0.35 -3.62 11.01
C LEU A 302 -0.21 -4.08 9.55
N ALA A 303 0.45 -5.22 9.33
CA ALA A 303 0.59 -5.79 7.99
C ALA A 303 -0.35 -6.98 7.82
N THR A 304 -0.97 -7.09 6.65
CA THR A 304 -1.96 -8.13 6.30
C THR A 304 -1.78 -8.60 4.84
N GLY A 305 -2.35 -9.75 4.50
CA GLY A 305 -2.46 -10.24 3.11
C GLY A 305 -3.57 -9.52 2.34
N SER A 306 -3.87 -9.96 1.11
CA SER A 306 -4.95 -9.43 0.27
C SER A 306 -5.68 -10.53 -0.50
N HIS A 307 -6.93 -10.30 -0.91
CA HIS A 307 -7.66 -11.13 -1.86
C HIS A 307 -8.15 -10.27 -3.02
N SER A 308 -7.95 -10.67 -4.26
CA SER A 308 -8.39 -9.90 -5.44
C SER A 308 -9.33 -10.70 -6.32
N GLU A 309 -10.40 -10.05 -6.79
CA GLU A 309 -11.39 -10.62 -7.70
C GLU A 309 -11.81 -9.63 -8.79
N GLY A 310 -12.02 -10.09 -10.01
CA GLY A 310 -12.45 -9.20 -11.08
C GLY A 310 -12.53 -9.87 -12.44
N SER A 311 -12.70 -9.06 -13.48
CA SER A 311 -12.88 -9.54 -14.84
C SER A 311 -11.88 -8.92 -15.82
N HIS A 312 -11.66 -9.61 -16.93
CA HIS A 312 -10.71 -9.18 -17.96
C HIS A 312 -11.22 -9.42 -19.38
N GLY A 313 -10.64 -8.68 -20.32
CA GLY A 313 -10.87 -8.84 -21.75
C GLY A 313 -9.59 -8.60 -22.54
N LEU A 314 -9.07 -9.65 -23.18
CA LEU A 314 -7.92 -9.57 -24.07
C LEU A 314 -8.32 -9.80 -25.50
N ARG A 315 -7.64 -9.10 -26.40
CA ARG A 315 -7.76 -9.34 -27.83
C ARG A 315 -6.39 -9.76 -28.36
N GLY A 316 -6.36 -10.89 -29.06
CA GLY A 316 -5.17 -11.40 -29.72
C GLY A 316 -4.68 -10.47 -30.83
N ASP A 317 -3.39 -10.55 -31.15
CA ASP A 317 -2.77 -9.78 -32.25
C ASP A 317 -3.38 -10.10 -33.64
N ASN A 318 -4.07 -11.23 -33.74
CA ASN A 318 -4.79 -11.67 -34.94
C ASN A 318 -6.21 -11.05 -35.07
N GLU A 319 -6.63 -10.20 -34.12
CA GLU A 319 -7.98 -9.62 -33.97
C GLU A 319 -9.15 -10.61 -33.86
N LYS A 320 -8.88 -11.93 -33.97
CA LYS A 320 -9.82 -13.05 -34.04
C LYS A 320 -9.97 -13.81 -32.73
N THR A 321 -9.04 -13.65 -31.80
CA THR A 321 -9.06 -14.33 -30.50
C THR A 321 -9.46 -13.35 -29.41
N GLU A 322 -10.58 -13.59 -28.74
CA GLU A 322 -10.99 -12.85 -27.55
C GLU A 322 -10.89 -13.75 -26.31
N ILE A 323 -10.24 -13.26 -25.26
CA ILE A 323 -10.11 -13.96 -23.98
C ILE A 323 -10.85 -13.12 -22.93
N GLN A 324 -12.01 -13.60 -22.51
CA GLN A 324 -12.78 -13.00 -21.42
C GLN A 324 -12.89 -13.97 -20.24
N GLY A 325 -12.86 -13.44 -19.02
CA GLY A 325 -12.99 -14.28 -17.84
C GLY A 325 -12.96 -13.53 -16.53
N ASP A 326 -13.09 -14.29 -15.44
CA ASP A 326 -13.01 -13.83 -14.06
C ASP A 326 -11.75 -14.39 -13.38
N TYR A 327 -11.20 -13.66 -12.42
CA TYR A 327 -10.05 -14.07 -11.62
C TYR A 327 -10.32 -14.01 -10.11
N SER A 328 -9.61 -14.85 -9.36
CA SER A 328 -9.59 -14.88 -7.90
C SER A 328 -8.16 -15.16 -7.40
N LEU A 329 -7.62 -14.25 -6.59
CA LEU A 329 -6.22 -14.20 -6.21
C LEU A 329 -6.06 -14.09 -4.70
N ASP A 330 -5.31 -15.00 -4.08
CA ASP A 330 -4.86 -14.86 -2.70
C ASP A 330 -3.42 -14.33 -2.67
N TRP A 331 -3.25 -13.17 -2.05
CA TRP A 331 -1.94 -12.59 -1.82
C TRP A 331 -1.33 -13.12 -0.53
N ASN A 332 -0.03 -13.41 -0.59
CA ASN A 332 0.72 -13.83 0.59
C ASN A 332 0.67 -12.77 1.70
N VAL A 333 1.10 -13.14 2.90
CA VAL A 333 1.32 -12.17 3.99
C VAL A 333 2.81 -11.87 4.07
N PRO A 334 3.29 -10.72 3.56
CA PRO A 334 2.57 -9.56 3.00
C PRO A 334 2.29 -9.69 1.49
N ALA A 335 1.39 -8.86 0.97
CA ALA A 335 0.95 -8.87 -0.42
C ALA A 335 2.00 -8.23 -1.37
N ILE A 336 3.22 -8.78 -1.36
CA ILE A 336 4.30 -8.50 -2.32
C ILE A 336 4.27 -9.55 -3.45
N GLY A 337 3.65 -10.70 -3.21
CA GLY A 337 3.45 -11.78 -4.18
C GLY A 337 2.13 -12.49 -3.94
N PHE A 338 1.65 -13.21 -4.94
CA PHE A 338 0.32 -13.81 -4.97
C PHE A 338 0.35 -15.24 -5.51
N THR A 339 -0.73 -15.98 -5.22
CA THR A 339 -1.10 -17.27 -5.85
C THR A 339 -2.60 -17.24 -6.12
N GLY A 340 -3.10 -17.77 -7.24
CA GLY A 340 -4.56 -17.83 -7.43
C GLY A 340 -5.04 -18.57 -8.67
N GLU A 341 -6.35 -18.53 -8.87
CA GLU A 341 -7.09 -19.26 -9.91
C GLU A 341 -7.91 -18.32 -10.84
N VAL A 342 -8.05 -18.67 -12.13
CA VAL A 342 -8.80 -17.96 -13.19
C VAL A 342 -9.55 -18.94 -14.04
N THR A 343 -10.72 -18.50 -14.51
CA THR A 343 -11.46 -19.16 -15.57
C THR A 343 -11.66 -18.19 -16.72
N ALA A 344 -11.32 -18.58 -17.95
CA ALA A 344 -11.54 -17.79 -19.15
C ALA A 344 -12.17 -18.63 -20.27
N THR A 345 -12.99 -17.97 -21.09
CA THR A 345 -13.53 -18.53 -22.34
C THR A 345 -12.75 -17.95 -23.50
N VAL A 346 -12.24 -18.81 -24.38
CA VAL A 346 -11.65 -18.39 -25.66
C VAL A 346 -12.69 -18.52 -26.75
N GLU A 347 -12.99 -17.41 -27.40
CA GLU A 347 -13.78 -17.39 -28.63
C GLU A 347 -12.85 -17.05 -29.80
N GLU A 348 -12.94 -17.85 -30.86
CA GLU A 348 -12.27 -17.62 -32.13
C GLU A 348 -13.37 -17.30 -33.15
N GLU A 349 -13.35 -16.09 -33.72
CA GLU A 349 -14.26 -15.75 -34.82
C GLU A 349 -13.79 -16.47 -36.10
N ASP A 350 -14.66 -17.33 -36.64
CA ASP A 350 -14.51 -18.02 -37.95
C ASP A 350 -14.04 -17.06 -39.06
#